data_AF-A0A2S9G032-F1
#
_entry.id   AF-A0A2S9G032-F1
#
_cell.length_a   1.000
_cell.length_b   1.000
_cell.length_c   1.000
_cell.angle_alpha   90.00
_cell.angle_beta   90.00
_cell.angle_gamma   90.00
#
_symmetry.space_group_name_H-M   'P 1'
#
loop_
_entity.id
_entity.type
_entity.pdbx_description
1 polymer ?
#
loop_
_entity_poly.entity_id
_entity_poly.type
_entity_poly.pdbx_seq_one_letter_code
_entity_poly.pdbx_strand_id
1 'polypeptide(L)'
;LEDLLNENYIWKARTQGVGYLDLTGCMALGITGPILRSTGLPNDLRKAQPYCGYETYDFDVVTDDQCDSYGRYLIRVKEMRESI
;
A
#
# COMPACT_ATOMS: atom_id res chain seq x y z
N LEU A 1 -10.47 10.95 -8.47
CA LEU A 1 -9.70 11.02 -7.19
C LEU A 1 -8.24 11.35 -7.47
N GLU A 2 -7.62 10.58 -8.34
CA GLU A 2 -6.21 10.74 -8.73
C GLU A 2 -5.91 12.09 -9.36
N ASP A 3 -6.72 12.57 -10.31
CA ASP A 3 -6.51 13.87 -10.97
C ASP A 3 -6.51 15.06 -9.98
N LEU A 4 -7.19 14.92 -8.84
CA LEU A 4 -7.27 15.96 -7.81
C LEU A 4 -6.11 15.91 -6.83
N LEU A 5 -5.53 14.73 -6.58
CA LEU A 5 -4.63 14.48 -5.46
C LEU A 5 -3.21 14.06 -5.89
N ASN A 6 -3.07 13.27 -6.95
CA ASN A 6 -1.79 12.69 -7.35
C ASN A 6 -0.77 13.77 -7.70
N GLU A 7 -1.15 14.82 -8.44
CA GLU A 7 -0.28 15.93 -8.82
C GLU A 7 -0.48 17.20 -7.97
N ASN A 8 -1.27 17.10 -6.91
CA ASN A 8 -1.56 18.25 -6.05
C ASN A 8 -0.39 18.52 -5.09
N TYR A 9 0.20 19.71 -5.23
CA TYR A 9 1.31 20.14 -4.39
C TYR A 9 0.96 20.16 -2.89
N ILE A 10 -0.21 20.67 -2.51
CA ILE A 10 -0.64 20.73 -1.11
C ILE A 10 -0.77 19.32 -0.56
N TRP A 11 -1.29 18.38 -1.35
CA TRP A 11 -1.43 16.99 -0.94
C TRP A 11 -0.07 16.32 -0.72
N LYS A 12 0.83 16.41 -1.70
CA LYS A 12 2.21 15.87 -1.60
C LYS A 12 2.93 16.46 -0.38
N ALA A 13 2.91 17.79 -0.22
CA ALA A 13 3.57 18.49 0.88
C ALA A 13 3.07 18.08 2.29
N ARG A 14 1.85 17.54 2.38
CA ARG A 14 1.24 17.12 3.66
C ARG A 14 1.39 15.63 3.96
N THR A 15 1.83 14.83 2.99
CA THR A 15 1.80 13.36 3.08
C THR A 15 3.16 12.72 2.79
N GLN A 16 3.96 13.29 1.89
CA GLN A 16 5.31 12.80 1.59
C GLN A 16 6.25 13.03 2.77
N GLY A 17 6.99 12.01 3.15
CA GLY A 17 7.87 11.98 4.32
C GLY A 17 7.16 11.98 5.67
N VAL A 18 5.82 11.97 5.71
CA VAL A 18 5.03 12.04 6.95
C VAL A 18 4.62 10.64 7.41
N GLY A 19 4.84 10.34 8.69
CA GLY A 19 4.46 9.06 9.29
C GLY A 19 5.30 7.90 8.76
N TYR A 20 6.56 8.17 8.41
CA TYR A 20 7.53 7.20 7.93
C TYR A 20 7.65 6.01 8.89
N LEU A 21 7.53 4.79 8.35
CA LEU A 21 7.74 3.55 9.09
C LEU A 21 8.35 2.51 8.15
N ASP A 22 9.59 2.14 8.43
CA ASP A 22 10.37 1.20 7.63
C ASP A 22 9.93 -0.26 7.86
N LEU A 23 10.51 -1.19 7.08
CA LEU A 23 10.22 -2.62 7.21
C LEU A 23 10.52 -3.13 8.63
N THR A 24 11.63 -2.71 9.23
CA THR A 24 12.02 -3.14 10.58
C THR A 24 11.00 -2.69 11.61
N GLY A 25 10.59 -1.41 11.57
CA GLY A 25 9.55 -0.88 12.43
C GLY A 25 8.21 -1.58 12.25
N CYS A 26 7.82 -1.87 11.00
CA CYS A 26 6.60 -2.63 10.72
C CYS A 26 6.63 -4.03 11.35
N MET A 27 7.74 -4.75 11.20
CA MET A 27 7.89 -6.10 11.74
C MET A 27 7.91 -6.11 13.28
N ALA A 28 8.59 -5.15 13.90
CA ALA A 28 8.66 -5.04 15.36
C ALA A 28 7.31 -4.71 16.00
N LEU A 29 6.49 -3.91 15.32
CA LEU A 29 5.17 -3.47 15.81
C LEU A 29 4.01 -4.39 15.36
N GLY A 30 4.29 -5.44 14.56
CA GLY A 30 3.27 -6.34 14.04
C GLY A 30 2.32 -5.67 13.04
N ILE A 31 2.81 -4.71 12.26
CA ILE A 31 2.02 -3.96 11.28
C ILE A 31 1.79 -4.79 10.02
N THR A 32 0.59 -4.71 9.46
CA THR A 32 0.16 -5.47 8.28
C THR A 32 -0.51 -4.60 7.21
N GLY A 33 -0.85 -5.20 6.07
CA GLY A 33 -1.63 -4.56 5.00
C GLY A 33 -0.88 -3.44 4.26
N PRO A 34 -1.55 -2.35 3.83
CA PRO A 34 -0.95 -1.30 3.02
C PRO A 34 0.25 -0.59 3.66
N ILE A 35 0.32 -0.56 5.01
CA ILE A 35 1.47 0.03 5.71
C ILE A 35 2.71 -0.85 5.51
N LEU A 36 2.58 -2.16 5.72
CA LEU A 36 3.67 -3.11 5.47
C LEU A 36 4.05 -3.13 3.98
N ARG A 37 3.06 -3.09 3.08
CA ARG A 37 3.32 -3.04 1.63
C ARG A 37 3.97 -1.74 1.15
N SER A 38 3.87 -0.65 1.92
CA SER A 38 4.60 0.61 1.66
C SER A 38 6.10 0.54 1.94
N THR A 39 6.58 -0.59 2.49
CA THR A 39 8.00 -0.88 2.73
C THR A 39 8.65 -1.73 1.64
N GLY A 40 7.91 -2.00 0.56
CA GLY A 40 8.35 -2.85 -0.55
C GLY A 40 8.08 -4.34 -0.36
N LEU A 41 7.66 -4.80 0.83
CA LEU A 41 7.36 -6.21 1.08
C LEU A 41 5.99 -6.60 0.47
N PRO A 42 5.93 -7.51 -0.52
CA PRO A 42 4.69 -7.93 -1.17
C PRO A 42 3.92 -8.95 -0.32
N ASN A 43 3.48 -8.53 0.87
CA ASN A 43 2.69 -9.36 1.78
C ASN A 43 1.19 -9.10 1.60
N ASP A 44 0.47 -10.09 1.09
CA ASP A 44 -1.00 -10.10 1.02
C ASP A 44 -1.55 -11.49 1.28
N LEU A 45 -2.48 -11.60 2.24
CA LEU A 45 -3.07 -12.87 2.64
C LEU A 45 -3.88 -13.52 1.51
N ARG A 46 -4.50 -12.72 0.63
CA ARG A 46 -5.31 -13.25 -0.47
C ARG A 46 -4.48 -14.06 -1.47
N LYS A 47 -3.17 -13.77 -1.57
CA LYS A 47 -2.22 -14.57 -2.36
C LYS A 47 -1.44 -15.59 -1.52
N ALA A 48 -0.95 -15.21 -0.34
CA ALA A 48 -0.10 -16.08 0.47
C ALA A 48 -0.87 -17.22 1.14
N GLN A 49 -2.13 -16.97 1.52
CA GLN A 49 -3.04 -17.93 2.15
C GLN A 49 -4.46 -17.71 1.60
N PRO A 50 -4.71 -18.06 0.32
CA PRO A 50 -5.98 -17.76 -0.34
C PRO A 50 -7.18 -18.33 0.42
N TYR A 51 -8.28 -17.58 0.41
CA TYR A 51 -9.55 -17.94 1.05
C TYR A 51 -10.71 -17.41 0.21
N CYS A 52 -11.93 -17.90 0.43
CA CYS A 52 -13.14 -17.39 -0.24
C CYS A 52 -13.05 -17.29 -1.78
N GLY A 53 -12.30 -18.17 -2.43
CA GLY A 53 -12.13 -18.15 -3.89
C GLY A 53 -11.08 -17.17 -4.40
N TYR A 54 -10.27 -16.54 -3.53
CA TYR A 54 -9.18 -15.66 -3.96
C TYR A 54 -8.13 -16.35 -4.83
N GLU A 55 -8.06 -17.68 -4.77
CA GLU A 55 -7.20 -18.51 -5.63
C GLU A 55 -7.61 -18.51 -7.11
N THR A 56 -8.82 -18.07 -7.46
CA THR A 56 -9.31 -18.04 -8.85
C THR A 56 -9.23 -16.67 -9.51
N TYR A 57 -8.95 -15.60 -8.75
CA TYR A 57 -8.77 -14.26 -9.30
C TYR A 57 -7.31 -14.00 -9.64
N ASP A 58 -7.08 -13.33 -10.76
CA ASP A 58 -5.77 -12.83 -11.16
C ASP A 58 -5.71 -11.32 -10.88
N PHE A 59 -4.86 -10.93 -9.94
CA PHE A 59 -4.64 -9.54 -9.52
C PHE A 59 -3.23 -9.38 -8.99
N ASP A 60 -2.68 -8.18 -9.00
CA ASP A 60 -1.32 -7.92 -8.51
C ASP A 60 -1.28 -7.41 -7.06
N VAL A 61 -0.23 -7.80 -6.32
CA VAL A 61 0.01 -7.26 -4.97
C VAL A 61 0.78 -5.96 -5.12
N VAL A 62 0.08 -4.85 -4.93
CA VAL A 62 0.65 -3.51 -5.05
C VAL A 62 1.59 -3.22 -3.88
N THR A 63 2.83 -2.84 -4.18
CA THR A 63 3.81 -2.34 -3.22
C THR A 63 4.32 -0.95 -3.62
N ASP A 64 4.97 -0.31 -2.66
CA ASP A 64 5.66 0.98 -2.80
C ASP A 64 6.89 0.97 -1.87
N ASP A 65 7.84 1.88 -2.04
CA ASP A 65 9.11 1.93 -1.29
C ASP A 65 9.27 3.20 -0.44
N GLN A 66 8.31 4.13 -0.48
CA GLN A 66 8.42 5.41 0.24
C GLN A 66 8.23 5.29 1.75
N CYS A 67 7.64 4.21 2.24
CA CYS A 67 7.40 3.92 3.67
C CYS A 67 6.57 4.99 4.42
N ASP A 68 5.97 5.94 3.72
CA ASP A 68 5.29 7.12 4.28
C ASP A 68 3.78 7.10 4.01
N SER A 69 3.10 8.18 4.43
CA SER A 69 1.66 8.31 4.24
C SER A 69 1.25 8.44 2.77
N TYR A 70 2.11 8.96 1.90
CA TYR A 70 1.84 9.11 0.48
C TYR A 70 1.97 7.77 -0.26
N GLY A 71 3.02 6.98 0.00
CA GLY A 71 3.15 5.62 -0.53
C GLY A 71 1.96 4.74 -0.15
N ARG A 72 1.47 4.85 1.10
CA ARG A 72 0.26 4.16 1.57
C ARG A 72 -1.02 4.62 0.88
N TYR A 73 -1.07 5.87 0.42
CA TYR A 73 -2.17 6.39 -0.38
C TYR A 73 -2.12 5.82 -1.79
N LEU A 74 -0.95 5.84 -2.44
CA LEU A 74 -0.76 5.28 -3.78
C LEU A 74 -1.11 3.79 -3.83
N ILE A 75 -0.71 3.02 -2.81
CA ILE A 75 -1.07 1.59 -2.69
C ILE A 75 -2.58 1.41 -2.70
N ARG A 76 -3.33 2.16 -1.86
CA ARG A 76 -4.79 2.04 -1.79
C ARG A 76 -5.47 2.40 -3.10
N VAL A 77 -4.99 3.43 -3.78
CA VAL A 77 -5.52 3.84 -5.08
C VAL A 77 -5.35 2.74 -6.12
N LYS A 78 -4.16 2.13 -6.20
CA LYS A 78 -3.89 1.02 -7.12
C LYS A 78 -4.66 -0.25 -6.72
N GLU A 79 -4.79 -0.55 -5.42
CA GLU A 79 -5.60 -1.68 -4.94
C GLU A 79 -7.08 -1.56 -5.33
N MET A 80 -7.63 -0.33 -5.38
CA MET A 80 -9.00 -0.13 -5.88
C MET A 80 -9.14 -0.52 -7.36
N ARG A 81 -8.06 -0.42 -8.16
CA ARG A 81 -8.07 -0.86 -9.57
C ARG A 81 -8.00 -2.37 -9.69
N GLU A 82 -7.16 -3.02 -8.88
CA GLU A 82 -7.07 -4.49 -8.80
C GLU A 82 -8.36 -5.14 -8.26
N SER A 83 -9.27 -4.34 -7.69
CA SER A 83 -10.53 -4.82 -7.12
C SER A 83 -11.71 -4.79 -8.11
N ILE A 84 -11.54 -4.22 -9.31
CA ILE A 84 -12.58 -4.06 -10.35
C ILE A 84 -12.35 -5.11 -11.43
#